data_AF-A0A822J5X5-F1
#
_entry.id   AF-A0A822J5X5-F1
#
_cell.length_a   1.000
_cell.length_b   1.000
_cell.length_c   1.000
_cell.angle_alpha   90.00
_cell.angle_beta   90.00
_cell.angle_gamma   90.00
#
_symmetry.space_group_name_H-M   'P 1'
#
loop_
_entity.id
_entity.type
_entity.pdbx_description
1 polymer ?
#
loop_
_entity_poly.entity_id
_entity_poly.type
_entity_poly.pdbx_seq_one_letter_code
_entity_poly.pdbx_strand_id
1 'polypeptide(L)' 'MVTTIQMHEDIIKELNALKKELNLKSYEEVIRELLRSEKRLKKSYFGTFNELHEFKRDEEEDERLG' A
#
# COMPACT_ATOMS: atom_id res chain seq x y z
N MET A 1 -13.32 15.00 17.88
CA MET A 1 -12.17 15.84 18.27
C MET A 1 -11.65 16.48 17.00
N VAL A 2 -11.51 17.80 16.95
CA VAL A 2 -11.03 18.49 15.73
C VAL A 2 -9.59 18.89 15.97
N THR A 3 -8.67 18.30 15.22
CA THR A 3 -7.24 18.64 15.24
C THR A 3 -6.93 19.48 14.01
N THR A 4 -6.54 20.73 14.24
CA THR A 4 -6.10 21.62 13.18
C THR A 4 -4.62 21.37 12.90
N ILE A 5 -4.29 21.09 11.65
CA ILE A 5 -2.92 20.84 11.20
C ILE A 5 -2.51 22.03 10.33
N GLN A 6 -1.36 22.64 10.62
CA GLN A 6 -0.79 23.66 9.74
C GLN A 6 -0.04 22.97 8.61
N MET A 7 -0.30 23.42 7.38
CA MET A 7 0.23 22.82 6.16
C MET A 7 0.77 23.91 5.23
N HIS A 8 1.78 23.56 4.44
CA HIS A 8 2.28 24.44 3.39
C HIS A 8 1.25 24.62 2.27
N GLU A 9 1.22 25.82 1.68
CA GLU A 9 0.26 26.17 0.62
C GLU A 9 0.32 25.22 -0.58
N ASP A 10 1.51 24.73 -0.93
CA ASP A 10 1.70 23.83 -2.06
C ASP A 10 0.97 22.51 -1.85
N ILE A 11 1.03 21.98 -0.62
CA ILE A 11 0.33 20.74 -0.25
C ILE A 11 -1.19 20.94 -0.27
N ILE A 12 -1.68 22.13 0.11
CA ILE A 12 -3.11 22.47 0.04
C ILE A 12 -3.60 22.53 -1.41
N LYS A 13 -2.77 23.04 -2.35
CA LYS A 13 -3.11 23.05 -3.78
C LYS A 13 -3.23 21.63 -4.33
N GLU A 14 -2.27 20.76 -4.01
CA GLU A 14 -2.30 19.36 -4.42
C GLU A 14 -3.52 18.61 -3.85
N LEU A 15 -3.82 18.78 -2.55
CA LEU A 15 -4.99 18.16 -1.94
C LEU A 15 -6.30 18.64 -2.56
N ASN A 16 -6.39 19.90 -2.97
CA ASN A 16 -7.57 20.41 -3.67
C ASN A 16 -7.71 19.85 -5.09
N ALA A 17 -6.59 19.66 -5.81
CA ALA A 17 -6.60 19.01 -7.11
C ALA A 17 -7.06 17.55 -6.99
N LEU A 18 -6.45 16.78 -6.07
CA LEU A 18 -6.78 15.38 -5.81
C LEU A 18 -8.22 15.20 -5.34
N LYS A 19 -8.73 16.13 -4.52
CA LYS A 19 -10.13 16.13 -4.08
C LYS A 19 -11.10 16.22 -5.26
N LYS A 20 -10.79 17.04 -6.27
CA LYS A 20 -11.61 17.20 -7.48
C LYS A 20 -11.49 15.97 -8.38
N GLU A 21 -10.29 15.46 -8.60
CA GLU A 21 -10.04 14.29 -9.45
C GLU A 21 -10.72 13.03 -8.92
N LEU A 22 -10.63 12.79 -7.61
CA LEU A 22 -11.22 11.63 -6.95
C LEU A 22 -12.69 11.85 -6.55
N ASN A 23 -13.22 13.06 -6.76
CA ASN A 23 -14.59 13.47 -6.41
C ASN A 23 -14.94 13.19 -4.93
N LEU A 24 -14.01 13.46 -4.02
CA LEU A 24 -14.13 13.18 -2.59
C LEU A 24 -14.64 14.40 -1.80
N LYS A 25 -15.30 14.15 -0.67
CA LYS A 25 -15.97 15.20 0.12
C LYS A 25 -15.03 15.84 1.13
N SER A 26 -14.09 15.06 1.68
CA SER A 26 -13.14 15.51 2.71
C SER A 26 -11.68 15.31 2.32
N TYR A 27 -10.80 16.17 2.83
CA TYR A 27 -9.35 15.96 2.75
C TYR A 27 -8.91 14.69 3.47
N GLU A 28 -9.62 14.28 4.52
CA GLU A 28 -9.34 13.02 5.22
C GLU A 28 -9.59 11.81 4.31
N GLU A 29 -10.65 11.85 3.49
CA GLU A 29 -10.93 10.80 2.51
C GLU A 29 -9.84 10.73 1.44
N VAL A 30 -9.36 11.88 0.97
CA VAL A 30 -8.23 11.96 0.02
C VAL A 30 -6.99 11.29 0.63
N ILE A 31 -6.63 11.63 1.87
CA ILE A 31 -5.46 11.05 2.56
C ILE A 31 -5.63 9.53 2.74
N ARG A 32 -6.83 9.06 3.12
CA ARG A 32 -7.11 7.62 3.26
C ARG A 32 -7.01 6.89 1.93
N GLU A 33 -7.46 7.49 0.83
CA GLU A 33 -7.40 6.89 -0.49
C GLU A 33 -5.97 6.82 -1.01
N LEU A 34 -5.17 7.87 -0.79
CA LEU A 34 -3.73 7.86 -1.06
C LEU A 34 -3.03 6.74 -0.27
N LEU A 35 -3.28 6.65 1.04
CA LEU A 35 -2.73 5.59 1.88
C LEU A 35 -3.18 4.20 1.43
N ARG A 36 -4.41 4.03 0.94
CA ARG A 36 -4.89 2.76 0.38
C ARG A 36 -4.24 2.43 -0.95
N SER A 37 -3.98 3.44 -1.78
CA SER A 37 -3.30 3.26 -3.06
C SER A 37 -1.85 2.81 -2.87
N GLU A 38 -1.17 3.34 -1.85
CA GLU A 38 0.19 2.99 -1.49
C GLU A 38 0.27 1.69 -0.68
N LYS A 39 -0.65 1.48 0.27
CA LYS A 39 -0.76 0.24 1.08
C LYS A 39 -1.48 -0.90 0.38
N ARG A 40 -1.97 -0.71 -0.85
CA ARG A 40 -2.25 -1.83 -1.75
C ARG A 40 -0.91 -2.48 -2.04
N LEU A 41 -0.48 -3.34 -1.09
CA LEU A 41 0.54 -4.34 -1.31
C LEU A 41 0.30 -4.88 -2.72
N LYS A 42 1.31 -4.77 -3.59
CA LYS A 42 1.34 -5.47 -4.87
C LYS A 42 0.79 -6.86 -4.59
N LYS A 43 -0.35 -7.16 -5.21
CA LYS A 43 -1.13 -8.40 -5.09
C LYS A 43 -0.13 -9.55 -5.03
N SER A 44 0.19 -10.04 -3.83
CA SER A 44 1.12 -11.15 -3.61
C SER A 44 2.51 -11.00 -4.27
N TYR A 45 3.60 -10.99 -3.50
CA TYR A 45 4.91 -11.33 -4.08
C TYR A 45 4.97 -12.79 -4.57
N PHE A 46 3.93 -13.59 -4.27
CA PHE A 46 3.68 -14.90 -4.86
C PHE A 46 3.35 -14.74 -6.35
N GLY A 47 4.38 -14.86 -7.19
CA GLY A 47 4.30 -14.74 -8.65
C GLY A 47 5.04 -13.56 -9.27
N THR A 48 5.70 -12.70 -8.48
CA THR A 48 6.50 -11.59 -9.06
C THR A 48 7.85 -12.06 -9.60
N PHE A 49 8.28 -13.28 -9.25
CA PHE A 49 9.35 -14.00 -9.93
C PHE A 49 8.74 -15.19 -10.67
N ASN A 50 8.56 -15.08 -11.99
CA ASN A 50 8.15 -16.21 -12.83
C ASN A 50 9.21 -17.34 -12.86
N GLU A 51 10.44 -17.05 -12.41
CA GLU A 51 11.57 -17.99 -12.35
C GLU A 51 11.73 -18.66 -10.98
N LEU A 52 10.98 -18.24 -9.95
CA LEU A 52 11.01 -18.92 -8.66
C LEU A 52 10.07 -20.12 -8.73
N HIS A 53 10.66 -21.30 -8.90
CA HIS A 53 9.93 -22.55 -8.73
C HIS A 53 9.34 -22.63 -7.32
N GLU A 54 8.15 -23.24 -7.22
CA GLU A 54 7.51 -23.55 -5.94
C GLU A 54 8.53 -24.19 -5.00
N PHE A 55 8.58 -23.71 -3.76
CA PHE A 55 9.40 -24.31 -2.73
C PHE A 55 8.94 -25.76 -2.52
N LYS A 56 9.72 -26.71 -3.05
CA LYS A 56 9.61 -28.11 -2.69
C LYS A 56 10.47 -28.33 -1.45
N ARG A 57 9.83 -28.74 -0.36
CA ARG A 57 10.53 -29.23 0.82
C ARG A 57 11.19 -30.56 0.41
N ASP A 58 12.52 -30.60 0.37
CA ASP A 58 13.23 -31.87 0.20
C ASP A 58 12.99 -32.73 1.44
N GLU A 59 12.38 -33.90 1.24
CA GLU A 59 12.08 -34.85 2.33
C GLU A 59 13.35 -35.38 3.00
N GLU A 60 14.51 -35.30 2.34
CA GLU A 60 15.80 -35.79 2.86
C GLU A 60 16.39 -34.95 4.00
N GLU A 61 15.99 -33.67 4.19
CA GLU A 61 16.51 -32.84 5.29
C GLU A 61 15.81 -33.11 6.64
N ASP A 62 14.55 -33.56 6.65
CA ASP A 62 13.83 -33.87 7.90
C ASP A 62 14.36 -35.16 8.57
N GLU A 63 14.87 -36.12 7.79
CA GLU A 63 15.38 -37.39 8.32
C GLU A 63 16.74 -37.24 9.04
N ARG A 64 17.46 -36.13 8.81
CA ARG A 64 18.75 -35.83 9.48
C ARG A 64 18.61 -35.06 10.78
N LEU A 65 17.41 -34.53 11.06
CA LEU A 65 17.10 -33.78 12.28
C LEU A 65 16.15 -34.53 13.23
N GLY A 66 15.79 -35.78 12.89
CA GLY A 66 15.02 -36.71 13.73
C GLY A 66 15.87 -37.54 14.68
#